data_AF-A0A7C6Y084-F1
#
_entry.id   AF-A0A7C6Y084-F1
#
_cell.length_a   1.000
_cell.length_b   1.000
_cell.length_c   1.000
_cell.angle_alpha   90.00
_cell.angle_beta   90.00
_cell.angle_gamma   90.00
#
_symmetry.space_group_name_H-M   'P 1'
#
loop_
_entity.id
_entity.type
_entity.pdbx_description
1 polymer ?
#
loop_
_entity_poly.entity_id
_entity_poly.type
_entity_poly.pdbx_seq_one_letter_code
_entity_poly.pdbx_strand_id
1 'polypeptide(L)'
;GYVQGIRAEAVGTAAMILGAGRAKQGDKIDAAAGVVLEKKVGDKVSKGETLAIMHTNYAPDSEEVVKARELLSAAYLIKDKKQETPPLLLGRVDKEGISREAR
;
A
#
# COMPACT_ATOMS: atom_id res chain seq x y z
N GLY A 1 -15.97 -7.51 4.20
CA GLY A 1 -15.13 -8.61 3.68
C GLY A 1 -13.80 -8.64 4.40
N TYR A 2 -12.78 -9.19 3.76
CA TYR A 2 -11.39 -9.27 4.20
C TYR A 2 -10.47 -8.75 3.10
N VAL A 3 -9.40 -8.08 3.49
CA VAL A 3 -8.35 -7.65 2.56
C VAL A 3 -7.56 -8.89 2.11
N GLN A 4 -7.68 -9.26 0.84
CA GLN A 4 -6.92 -10.38 0.24
C GLN A 4 -5.61 -9.95 -0.39
N GLY A 5 -5.50 -8.68 -0.77
CA GLY A 5 -4.30 -8.17 -1.40
C GLY A 5 -4.29 -6.66 -1.41
N ILE A 6 -3.09 -6.10 -1.39
CA ILE A 6 -2.84 -4.68 -1.56
C ILE A 6 -1.73 -4.55 -2.60
N ARG A 7 -2.00 -3.87 -3.73
CA ARG A 7 -0.99 -3.65 -4.77
C ARG A 7 0.03 -2.61 -4.31
N ALA A 8 1.18 -3.07 -3.85
CA ALA A 8 2.24 -2.22 -3.28
C ALA A 8 2.72 -1.13 -4.25
N GLU A 9 2.87 -1.45 -5.54
CA GLU A 9 3.24 -0.47 -6.58
C GLU A 9 2.22 0.69 -6.65
N ALA A 10 0.93 0.39 -6.62
CA ALA A 10 -0.12 1.41 -6.67
C ALA A 10 -0.11 2.30 -5.41
N VAL A 11 0.13 1.71 -4.23
CA VAL A 11 0.30 2.45 -2.98
C VAL A 11 1.52 3.37 -3.05
N GLY A 12 2.67 2.86 -3.52
CA GLY A 12 3.90 3.65 -3.68
C GLY A 12 3.73 4.79 -4.67
N THR A 13 3.04 4.54 -5.78
CA THR A 13 2.72 5.56 -6.79
C THR A 13 1.80 6.63 -6.23
N ALA A 14 0.76 6.24 -5.49
CA ALA A 14 -0.13 7.19 -4.82
C ALA A 14 0.63 8.06 -3.81
N ALA A 15 1.50 7.47 -2.99
CA ALA A 15 2.35 8.22 -2.06
C ALA A 15 3.27 9.20 -2.79
N MET A 16 3.88 8.79 -3.92
CA MET A 16 4.70 9.67 -4.76
C MET A 16 3.89 10.85 -5.30
N ILE A 17 2.68 10.61 -5.83
CA ILE A 17 1.77 11.66 -6.33
C ILE A 17 1.42 12.65 -5.21
N LEU A 18 1.25 12.18 -3.98
CA LEU A 18 0.96 13.02 -2.81
C LEU A 18 2.15 13.88 -2.35
N GLY A 19 3.35 13.66 -2.91
CA GLY A 19 4.57 14.40 -2.62
C GLY A 19 5.65 13.60 -1.87
N ALA A 20 5.38 12.35 -1.47
CA ALA A 20 6.31 11.55 -0.67
C ALA A 20 7.51 10.98 -1.47
N GLY A 21 7.53 11.20 -2.78
CA GLY A 21 8.53 10.64 -3.69
C GLY A 21 8.81 11.55 -4.88
N ARG A 22 9.73 11.11 -5.74
CA ARG A 22 10.16 11.85 -6.92
C ARG A 22 9.62 11.21 -8.19
N ALA A 23 8.95 11.97 -9.05
CA ALA A 23 8.58 11.52 -10.38
C ALA A 23 9.80 11.53 -11.32
N LYS A 24 10.70 12.51 -11.14
CA LYS A 24 11.96 12.66 -11.88
C LYS A 24 13.12 12.93 -10.94
N GLN A 25 14.33 12.64 -11.41
CA GLN A 25 15.55 12.95 -10.66
C GLN A 25 15.64 14.45 -10.38
N GLY A 26 15.89 14.81 -9.12
CA GLY A 26 16.03 16.21 -8.69
C GLY A 26 14.75 16.85 -8.17
N ASP A 27 13.59 16.22 -8.32
CA ASP A 27 12.33 16.74 -7.77
C ASP A 27 12.42 16.89 -6.23
N LYS A 28 11.74 17.92 -5.70
CA LYS A 28 11.58 18.07 -4.26
C LYS A 28 10.60 17.03 -3.74
N ILE A 29 10.83 16.58 -2.51
CA ILE A 29 9.90 15.70 -1.79
C ILE A 29 9.32 16.47 -0.62
N ASP A 30 8.09 16.14 -0.28
CA ASP A 30 7.43 16.54 0.95
C ASP A 30 7.58 15.42 1.98
N ALA A 31 8.37 15.67 3.03
CA ALA A 31 8.63 14.69 4.09
C ALA A 31 7.41 14.44 4.99
N ALA A 32 6.38 15.30 4.94
CA ALA A 32 5.13 15.11 5.66
C ALA A 32 4.08 14.35 4.83
N ALA A 33 4.30 14.19 3.52
CA ALA A 33 3.40 13.46 2.65
C ALA A 33 3.60 11.94 2.75
N GLY A 34 2.54 11.18 2.52
CA GLY A 34 2.61 9.72 2.53
C GLY A 34 1.25 9.03 2.65
N VAL A 35 1.29 7.71 2.84
CA VAL A 35 0.12 6.87 3.04
C VAL A 35 0.34 5.95 4.24
N VAL A 36 -0.59 5.95 5.18
CA VAL A 36 -0.64 5.01 6.31
C VAL A 36 -1.72 3.97 6.02
N LEU A 37 -1.35 2.69 6.02
CA LEU A 37 -2.32 1.60 5.81
C LEU A 37 -2.93 1.18 7.16
N GLU A 38 -4.19 1.52 7.37
CA GLU A 38 -4.98 1.12 8.55
C GLU A 38 -5.43 -0.34 8.47
N LYS A 39 -5.61 -0.86 7.24
CA LYS A 39 -5.98 -2.24 6.97
C LYS A 39 -4.94 -2.92 6.10
N LYS A 40 -4.46 -4.07 6.57
CA LYS A 40 -3.47 -4.94 5.95
C LYS A 40 -4.10 -6.23 5.43
N VAL A 41 -3.34 -6.98 4.64
CA VAL A 41 -3.77 -8.29 4.13
C VAL A 41 -4.13 -9.21 5.31
N GLY A 42 -5.30 -9.83 5.25
CA GLY A 42 -5.87 -10.68 6.31
C GLY A 42 -6.87 -9.95 7.22
N ASP A 43 -6.86 -8.62 7.25
CA ASP A 43 -7.76 -7.86 8.12
C ASP A 43 -9.20 -7.91 7.63
N LYS A 44 -10.13 -7.96 8.59
CA LYS A 44 -11.57 -7.80 8.34
C LYS A 44 -11.89 -6.33 8.15
N VAL A 45 -12.76 -6.04 7.19
CA VAL A 45 -13.21 -4.68 6.85
C VAL A 45 -14.72 -4.61 6.62
N SER A 46 -15.32 -3.53 7.09
CA SER A 46 -16.73 -3.20 6.90
C SER A 46 -16.91 -2.02 5.95
N LYS A 47 -18.10 -1.88 5.36
CA LYS A 47 -18.42 -0.72 4.52
C LYS A 47 -18.35 0.56 5.37
N GLY A 48 -17.67 1.57 4.86
CA GLY A 48 -17.47 2.86 5.55
C GLY A 48 -16.26 2.89 6.48
N GLU A 49 -15.56 1.77 6.66
CA GLU A 49 -14.34 1.72 7.45
C GLU A 49 -13.14 2.26 6.68
N THR A 50 -12.27 3.00 7.35
CA THR A 50 -11.04 3.54 6.78
C THR A 50 -10.06 2.42 6.44
N LEU A 51 -9.59 2.38 5.19
CA LEU A 51 -8.58 1.43 4.72
C LEU A 51 -7.15 1.99 4.85
N ALA A 52 -7.00 3.27 4.54
CA ALA A 52 -5.73 3.99 4.58
C ALA A 52 -5.96 5.48 4.81
N ILE A 53 -4.95 6.16 5.37
CA ILE A 53 -4.91 7.61 5.58
C ILE A 53 -3.87 8.21 4.64
N MET A 54 -4.26 9.26 3.92
CA MET A 54 -3.38 10.02 3.03
C MET A 54 -2.92 11.30 3.74
N HIS A 55 -1.62 11.52 3.78
CA HIS A 55 -1.01 12.78 4.24
C HIS A 55 -0.47 13.54 3.04
N THR A 56 -0.79 14.82 2.92
CA THR A 56 -0.30 15.70 1.86
C THR A 56 -0.53 17.17 2.22
N ASN A 57 0.28 18.06 1.64
CA ASN A 57 0.07 19.50 1.69
C ASN A 57 -0.76 20.05 0.50
N TYR A 58 -1.18 19.20 -0.43
CA TYR A 58 -2.10 19.61 -1.50
C TYR A 58 -3.52 19.83 -0.97
N ALA A 59 -4.30 20.65 -1.68
CA ALA A 59 -5.71 20.85 -1.36
C ALA A 59 -6.50 19.54 -1.58
N PRO A 60 -7.57 19.27 -0.78
CA PRO A 60 -8.34 18.02 -0.87
C PRO A 60 -8.92 17.71 -2.26
N ASP A 61 -9.28 18.73 -3.03
CA ASP A 61 -9.87 18.58 -4.36
C ASP A 61 -8.86 18.77 -5.51
N SER A 62 -7.57 18.77 -5.20
CA SER A 62 -6.51 18.82 -6.21
C SER A 62 -6.49 17.55 -7.07
N GLU A 63 -6.00 17.68 -8.30
CA GLU A 63 -5.91 16.57 -9.25
C GLU A 63 -5.02 15.43 -8.70
N GLU A 64 -3.96 15.77 -7.97
CA GLU A 64 -3.05 14.86 -7.30
C GLU A 64 -3.78 14.01 -6.25
N VAL A 65 -4.59 14.65 -5.40
CA VAL A 65 -5.34 13.94 -4.34
C VAL A 65 -6.40 13.03 -4.93
N VAL A 66 -7.12 13.47 -5.96
CA VAL A 66 -8.12 12.65 -6.66
C VAL A 66 -7.46 11.42 -7.27
N LYS A 67 -6.37 11.59 -8.03
CA LYS A 67 -5.63 10.48 -8.65
C LYS A 67 -5.08 9.50 -7.62
N ALA A 68 -4.47 10.01 -6.55
CA ALA A 68 -3.92 9.17 -5.48
C ALA A 68 -5.02 8.35 -4.79
N ARG A 69 -6.19 8.95 -4.55
CA ARG A 69 -7.36 8.27 -3.97
C ARG A 69 -7.89 7.16 -4.87
N GLU A 70 -7.97 7.40 -6.18
CA GLU A 70 -8.40 6.39 -7.15
C GLU A 70 -7.43 5.19 -7.19
N LEU A 71 -6.13 5.47 -7.24
CA LEU A 71 -5.08 4.44 -7.20
C LEU A 71 -5.13 3.61 -5.92
N LEU A 72 -5.25 4.26 -4.76
CA LEU A 72 -5.36 3.57 -3.47
C LEU A 72 -6.63 2.72 -3.39
N SER A 73 -7.76 3.26 -3.85
CA SER A 73 -9.03 2.51 -3.86
C SER A 73 -8.92 1.25 -4.73
N ALA A 74 -8.28 1.36 -5.90
CA ALA A 74 -8.02 0.24 -6.80
C ALA A 74 -6.85 -0.67 -6.37
N ALA A 75 -6.11 -0.31 -5.33
CA ALA A 75 -5.01 -1.12 -4.80
C ALA A 75 -5.53 -2.26 -3.91
N TYR A 76 -6.68 -2.07 -3.25
CA TYR A 76 -7.26 -3.04 -2.33
C TYR A 76 -8.12 -4.09 -3.06
N LEU A 77 -7.83 -5.36 -2.80
CA LEU A 77 -8.70 -6.47 -3.16
C LEU A 77 -9.44 -6.95 -1.92
N ILE A 78 -10.76 -6.76 -1.87
CA ILE A 78 -11.61 -7.18 -0.75
C ILE A 78 -12.53 -8.32 -1.21
N LYS A 79 -12.55 -9.43 -0.46
CA LYS A 79 -13.47 -10.58 -0.70
C LYS A 79 -14.09 -11.08 0.60
N ASP A 80 -15.07 -11.98 0.51
CA ASP A 80 -15.80 -12.44 1.71
C ASP A 80 -15.06 -13.49 2.53
N LYS A 81 -14.12 -14.24 1.93
CA LYS A 81 -13.34 -15.26 2.62
C LYS A 81 -12.04 -14.69 3.18
N LYS A 82 -11.76 -14.98 4.45
CA LYS A 82 -10.46 -14.70 5.09
C LYS A 82 -9.35 -15.45 4.36
N GLN A 83 -8.24 -14.78 4.10
CA GLN A 83 -7.08 -15.34 3.42
C GLN A 83 -5.97 -15.65 4.43
N GLU A 84 -5.25 -16.76 4.22
CA GLU A 84 -4.00 -17.02 4.90
C GLU A 84 -2.90 -16.11 4.36
N THR A 85 -2.26 -15.36 5.24
CA THR A 85 -1.16 -14.48 4.88
C THR A 85 0.07 -15.31 4.55
N PRO A 86 0.68 -15.14 3.35
CA PRO A 86 1.91 -15.83 3.04
C PRO A 86 3.01 -15.44 4.04
N PRO A 87 3.98 -16.33 4.32
CA PRO A 87 5.06 -16.02 5.23
C PRO A 87 5.86 -14.83 4.70
N LEU A 88 6.22 -13.89 5.60
CA LEU A 88 6.98 -12.70 5.25
C LEU A 88 8.39 -13.05 4.76
N LEU A 89 8.98 -14.07 5.36
CA LEU A 89 10.24 -14.66 4.94
C LEU A 89 9.93 -15.93 4.14
N LEU A 90 10.38 -15.98 2.88
CA LEU A 90 10.18 -17.16 2.03
C LEU A 90 11.27 -18.21 2.24
N GLY A 91 12.38 -17.83 2.85
CA GLY A 91 13.57 -18.65 3.00
C GLY A 91 14.85 -17.84 3.12
N ARG A 92 15.96 -18.54 3.31
CA ARG A 92 17.30 -17.97 3.40
C ARG A 92 18.22 -18.62 2.36
N VAL A 93 19.04 -17.78 1.73
CA VAL A 93 20.06 -18.19 0.75
C VAL A 93 21.43 -17.82 1.32
N ASP A 94 22.30 -18.81 1.49
CA ASP A 94 23.68 -18.61 1.93
C ASP A 94 24.64 -19.60 1.26
N LYS A 95 25.90 -19.62 1.72
CA LYS A 95 26.96 -20.49 1.19
C LYS A 95 26.65 -21.99 1.34
N GLU A 96 25.74 -22.37 2.23
CA GLU A 96 25.36 -23.75 2.52
C GLU A 96 24.14 -24.19 1.67
N GLY A 97 23.46 -23.24 1.00
CA GLY A 97 22.40 -23.52 0.03
C GLY A 97 21.15 -22.67 0.21
N ILE A 98 19.99 -23.23 -0.16
CA ILE A 98 18.68 -22.58 -0.06
C ILE A 98 17.85 -23.32 0.99
N SER A 99 17.46 -22.63 2.06
CA SER A 99 16.43 -23.07 3.00
C SER A 99 15.13 -22.33 2.67
N ARG A 100 14.00 -23.04 2.63
CA ARG A 100 12.67 -22.46 2.36
C ARG A 100 11.80 -22.62 3.60
N GLU A 101 11.06 -21.58 3.93
CA GLU A 101 10.02 -21.67 4.95
C GLU A 101 8.83 -22.47 4.39
N ALA A 102 8.18 -23.27 5.23
CA ALA A 102 7.01 -24.05 4.83
C ALA A 102 5.83 -23.12 4.50
N ARG A 103 5.00 -23.52 3.52
CA ARG A 103 3.75 -22.83 3.17
C ARG A 103 2.61 -23.29 4.05
#